data_AF-A0A412XTX4-F1
#
_entry.id   AF-A0A412XTX4-F1
#
_cell.length_a   1.000
_cell.length_b   1.000
_cell.length_c   1.000
_cell.angle_alpha   90.00
_cell.angle_beta   90.00
_cell.angle_gamma   90.00
#
_symmetry.space_group_name_H-M   'P 1'
#
loop_
_entity.id
_entity.type
_entity.pdbx_description
1 polymer ?
#
loop_
_entity_poly.entity_id
_entity_poly.type
_entity_poly.pdbx_seq_one_letter_code
_entity_poly.pdbx_strand_id
1 'polypeptide(L)' 'MNETKPSVDPHGVYTVKRTCAALEVSYKTLRKYRMNGHIQPINPDNPHRLKYTGQSILDCWFKLRML' A
#
# COMPACT_ATOMS: atom_id res chain seq x y z
N MET A 1 9.19 4.92 4.77
CA MET A 1 8.26 5.49 3.80
C MET A 1 8.76 6.88 3.50
N ASN A 2 8.90 7.25 2.23
CA ASN A 2 9.43 8.54 1.84
C ASN A 2 8.41 9.67 2.05
N GLU A 3 8.92 10.90 2.15
CA GLU A 3 8.13 12.12 2.28
C GLU A 3 7.50 12.56 0.95
N THR A 4 7.90 11.98 -0.17
CA THR A 4 7.29 12.28 -1.46
C THR A 4 5.97 11.53 -1.62
N LYS A 5 4.93 12.23 -2.09
CA LYS A 5 3.64 11.61 -2.43
C LYS A 5 3.84 10.55 -3.52
N PRO A 6 3.35 9.31 -3.36
CA PRO A 6 3.49 8.27 -4.38
C PRO A 6 2.86 8.69 -5.71
N SER A 7 3.58 8.50 -6.82
CA SER A 7 3.07 8.70 -8.18
C SER A 7 2.39 7.40 -8.66
N VAL A 8 1.11 7.27 -8.36
CA VAL A 8 0.27 6.12 -8.73
C VAL A 8 -1.08 6.60 -9.26
N ASP A 9 -1.66 5.88 -10.21
CA ASP A 9 -3.03 6.09 -10.68
C ASP A 9 -3.99 5.59 -9.59
N PRO A 10 -4.90 6.44 -9.05
CA PRO A 10 -5.88 6.04 -8.04
C PRO A 10 -6.69 4.79 -8.41
N HIS A 11 -6.99 4.60 -9.68
CA HIS A 11 -7.77 3.45 -10.20
C HIS A 11 -6.89 2.28 -10.64
N GLY A 12 -5.57 2.45 -10.66
CA GLY A 12 -4.62 1.41 -11.01
C GLY A 12 -4.59 0.28 -9.98
N VAL A 13 -4.24 -0.93 -10.45
CA VAL A 13 -4.09 -2.12 -9.61
C VAL A 13 -2.63 -2.53 -9.50
N TYR A 14 -2.15 -2.67 -8.28
CA TYR A 14 -0.75 -2.84 -7.94
C TYR A 14 -0.52 -4.15 -7.18
N THR A 15 0.53 -4.88 -7.57
CA THR A 15 1.02 -6.03 -6.81
C THR A 15 1.75 -5.55 -5.56
N VAL A 16 1.92 -6.44 -4.58
CA VAL A 16 2.77 -6.22 -3.39
C VAL A 16 4.12 -5.56 -3.74
N LYS A 17 4.82 -6.05 -4.78
CA LYS A 17 6.12 -5.49 -5.19
C LYS A 17 6.01 -4.03 -5.61
N ARG A 18 5.00 -3.69 -6.42
CA ARG A 18 4.78 -2.30 -6.87
C ARG A 18 4.32 -1.40 -5.73
N THR A 19 3.49 -1.91 -4.82
CA THR A 19 3.06 -1.18 -3.61
C THR A 19 4.24 -0.86 -2.69
N CYS A 20 5.14 -1.82 -2.45
CA CYS A 20 6.37 -1.59 -1.69
C CYS A 20 7.25 -0.51 -2.32
N ALA A 21 7.40 -0.54 -3.65
CA ALA A 21 8.17 0.47 -4.38
C ALA A 21 7.51 1.86 -4.29
N ALA A 22 6.18 1.94 -4.47
CA ALA A 22 5.45 3.20 -4.41
C ALA A 22 5.49 3.87 -3.02
N LEU A 23 5.50 3.08 -1.95
CA LEU A 23 5.60 3.56 -0.56
C LEU A 23 7.06 3.66 -0.08
N GLU A 24 8.02 3.18 -0.86
CA GLU A 24 9.43 3.04 -0.46
C GLU A 24 9.57 2.34 0.91
N VAL A 25 9.00 1.13 1.00
CA VAL A 25 9.05 0.29 2.20
C VAL A 25 9.36 -1.16 1.87
N SER A 26 9.90 -1.87 2.86
CA SER A 26 10.08 -3.31 2.77
C SER A 26 8.74 -4.06 2.79
N TYR A 27 8.74 -5.30 2.30
CA TYR A 27 7.59 -6.20 2.44
C TYR A 27 7.16 -6.39 3.91
N LYS A 28 8.14 -6.49 4.83
CA LYS A 28 7.87 -6.63 6.28
C LYS A 28 7.09 -5.43 6.81
N THR A 29 7.47 -4.22 6.38
CA THR A 29 6.79 -2.97 6.75
C THR A 29 5.39 -2.90 6.14
N LEU A 30 5.22 -3.22 4.85
CA LEU A 30 3.89 -3.27 4.22
C LEU A 30 2.97 -4.28 4.92
N ARG A 31 3.49 -5.45 5.33
CA ARG A 31 2.74 -6.43 6.11
C ARG A 31 2.27 -5.85 7.45
N LYS A 32 3.12 -5.08 8.15
CA LYS A 32 2.75 -4.36 9.39
C LYS A 32 1.65 -3.34 9.12
N TYR A 33 1.77 -2.56 8.04
CA TYR A 33 0.73 -1.60 7.66
C TYR A 33 -0.63 -2.26 7.42
N ARG A 34 -0.64 -3.40 6.72
CA ARG A 34 -1.86 -4.19 6.51
C ARG A 34 -2.44 -4.72 7.83
N MET A 35 -1.60 -5.29 8.70
CA MET A 35 -2.06 -5.83 10.00
C MET A 35 -2.63 -4.74 10.91
N ASN A 36 -2.10 -3.52 10.80
CA ASN A 36 -2.59 -2.35 11.54
C ASN A 36 -3.77 -1.64 10.86
N GLY A 37 -4.27 -2.15 9.72
CA GLY A 37 -5.40 -1.58 9.00
C GLY A 37 -5.09 -0.29 8.23
N HIS A 38 -3.82 0.09 8.06
CA HIS A 38 -3.45 1.29 7.28
C HIS A 38 -3.68 1.11 5.77
N ILE A 39 -3.64 -0.13 5.28
CA ILE A 39 -3.91 -0.47 3.88
C ILE A 39 -4.64 -1.82 3.78
N GLN A 40 -5.61 -1.93 2.88
CA GLN A 40 -6.38 -3.15 2.64
C GLN A 40 -6.25 -3.62 1.19
N PRO A 41 -6.08 -4.93 0.95
CA PRO A 41 -6.06 -5.48 -0.40
C PRO A 41 -7.47 -5.54 -0.99
N ILE A 42 -7.59 -5.43 -2.31
CA ILE A 42 -8.88 -5.58 -3.01
C ILE A 42 -9.33 -7.04 -3.14
N ASN A 43 -8.41 -7.97 -2.91
CA ASN A 43 -8.64 -9.41 -3.02
C ASN A 43 -8.23 -10.12 -1.72
N PRO A 44 -8.92 -9.86 -0.61
CA PRO A 44 -8.56 -10.41 0.70
C PRO A 44 -8.54 -11.95 0.72
N ASP A 45 -9.36 -12.59 -0.10
CA ASP A 45 -9.48 -14.06 -0.16
C ASP A 45 -8.30 -14.76 -0.85
N ASN A 46 -7.37 -14.00 -1.46
CA ASN A 46 -6.16 -14.53 -2.06
C ASN A 46 -4.90 -14.02 -1.34
N PRO A 47 -4.55 -14.60 -0.17
CA PRO A 47 -3.45 -14.11 0.64
C PRO A 47 -2.07 -14.28 -0.04
N HIS A 48 -1.95 -15.16 -1.03
CA HIS A 48 -0.70 -15.40 -1.76
C HIS A 48 -0.43 -14.38 -2.87
N ARG A 49 -1.47 -13.72 -3.39
CA ARG A 49 -1.36 -12.77 -4.52
C ARG A 49 -2.18 -11.49 -4.27
N LEU A 50 -1.90 -10.83 -3.15
CA LEU A 50 -2.56 -9.58 -2.78
C LEU A 50 -2.34 -8.49 -3.84
N LYS A 51 -3.40 -7.71 -4.05
CA LYS A 51 -3.45 -6.54 -4.92
C LYS A 51 -4.02 -5.35 -4.17
N TYR A 52 -3.56 -4.16 -4.53
CA TYR A 52 -3.95 -2.90 -3.92
C TYR A 52 -4.35 -1.91 -5.01
N THR A 53 -5.35 -1.06 -4.74
CA THR A 53 -5.63 0.09 -5.61
C THR A 53 -4.60 1.18 -5.39
N GLY A 54 -4.37 2.03 -6.38
CA GLY A 54 -3.55 3.24 -6.17
C GLY A 54 -4.14 4.13 -5.08
N GLN A 55 -5.47 4.24 -4.99
CA GLN A 55 -6.13 4.98 -3.91
C GLN A 55 -5.73 4.45 -2.53
N SER A 56 -5.74 3.12 -2.32
CA SER A 56 -5.34 2.55 -1.03
C SER A 56 -3.87 2.82 -0.67
N ILE A 57 -3.00 2.97 -1.67
CA ILE A 57 -1.59 3.35 -1.50
C ILE A 57 -1.50 4.82 -1.06
N LEU A 58 -2.23 5.72 -1.72
CA LEU A 58 -2.29 7.14 -1.38
C LEU A 58 -2.87 7.35 0.02
N ASP A 59 -3.96 6.66 0.36
CA ASP A 59 -4.58 6.74 1.68
C ASP A 59 -3.65 6.22 2.77
N CYS A 60 -2.95 5.12 2.52
CA CYS A 60 -1.96 4.59 3.45
C CYS A 60 -0.85 5.61 3.70
N TRP A 61 -0.32 6.22 2.64
CA TRP A 61 0.72 7.25 2.75
C TRP A 61 0.23 8.47 3.54
N PHE A 62 -0.99 8.94 3.28
CA PHE A 62 -1.57 10.08 3.98
C PHE A 62 -1.81 9.78 5.47
N LYS A 63 -2.44 8.64 5.79
CA LYS A 63 -2.70 8.21 7.18
C LYS A 63 -1.43 8.13 8.01
N LEU A 64 -0.36 7.54 7.46
CA LEU A 64 0.90 7.35 8.19
C LEU A 64 1.68 8.64 8.45
N ARG A 65 1.31 9.75 7.79
CA ARG A 65 1.91 11.07 8.02
C ARG A 65 1.11 11.96 8.95
N MET A 66 -0.16 11.63 9.17
CA MET A 66 -1.05 12.34 10.09
C MET A 66 -1.03 11.71 11.50
N LEU A 67 -0.27 10.62 11.69
CA LEU A 67 0.03 9.98 12.97
C LEU A 67 1.37 10.48 13.49
#